data_AF-A0A7W3VHZ8-F1
#
_entry.id   AF-A0A7W3VHZ8-F1
#
_cell.length_a   1.000
_cell.length_b   1.000
_cell.length_c   1.000
_cell.angle_alpha   90.00
_cell.angle_beta   90.00
_cell.angle_gamma   90.00
#
_symmetry.space_group_name_H-M   'P 1'
#
loop_
_entity.id
_entity.type
_entity.pdbx_description
1 polymer ?
#
loop_
_entity_poly.entity_id
_entity_poly.type
_entity_poly.pdbx_seq_one_letter_code
_entity_poly.pdbx_strand_id
1 'polypeptide(L)'
;MKKILAVLFGAIAIAACSSSDDNSSSVDPIFSQPYTELANLDELVSGKWAYVGNKIGDRKVGLVEETNECKKKDYLVVHRTGTSMAIDSLSYNNYGMRVNNNERVCTSVFEFPRISRNLKLTSSGNLYALITDDVMEPVLVPDGDKVDKDGKPIMKPIFVRKRKSPAHHDGNLEIGFQAGYLRVEDYLSDYSRLKNEKVYLYFKKM
;
A
#
# COMPACT_ATOMS: atom_id res chain seq x y z
N MET A 1 -2.04 -81.16 8.00
CA MET A 1 -2.37 -81.21 6.55
C MET A 1 -2.74 -79.81 6.10
N LYS A 2 -1.95 -79.23 5.19
CA LYS A 2 -2.03 -77.84 4.74
C LYS A 2 -3.27 -77.65 3.86
N LYS A 3 -4.09 -76.63 4.16
CA LYS A 3 -5.21 -76.21 3.31
C LYS A 3 -4.69 -75.17 2.31
N ILE A 4 -4.83 -75.46 1.03
CA ILE A 4 -4.63 -74.53 -0.07
C ILE A 4 -5.93 -73.73 -0.21
N LEU A 5 -5.83 -72.40 -0.22
CA LEU A 5 -6.84 -71.54 -0.84
C LEU A 5 -6.11 -70.57 -1.76
N ALA A 6 -6.28 -70.80 -3.06
CA ALA A 6 -5.92 -69.85 -4.10
C ALA A 6 -7.01 -68.76 -4.14
N VAL A 7 -6.60 -67.48 -4.17
CA VAL A 7 -7.46 -66.40 -4.66
C VAL A 7 -6.67 -65.65 -5.73
N LEU A 8 -7.26 -65.67 -6.91
CA LEU A 8 -6.83 -65.16 -8.19
C LEU A 8 -7.46 -63.77 -8.40
N PHE A 9 -6.73 -62.91 -9.10
CA PHE A 9 -7.16 -61.72 -9.87
C PHE A 9 -7.74 -60.48 -9.18
N GLY A 10 -7.16 -59.35 -9.60
CA GLY A 10 -7.76 -58.04 -9.52
C GLY A 10 -6.81 -56.95 -9.99
N ALA A 11 -6.35 -57.02 -11.24
CA ALA A 11 -5.67 -55.90 -11.89
C ALA A 11 -6.64 -54.71 -11.95
N ILE A 12 -6.42 -53.71 -11.11
CA ILE A 12 -7.16 -52.45 -11.19
C ILE A 12 -6.64 -51.73 -12.43
N ALA A 13 -7.48 -51.71 -13.45
CA ALA A 13 -7.34 -50.86 -14.61
C ALA A 13 -7.15 -49.41 -14.13
N ILE A 14 -6.00 -48.83 -14.47
CA ILE A 14 -5.82 -47.39 -14.41
C ILE A 14 -6.69 -46.86 -15.55
N ALA A 15 -7.94 -46.54 -15.24
CA ALA A 15 -8.77 -45.75 -16.12
C ALA A 15 -8.03 -44.42 -16.32
N ALA A 16 -7.48 -44.24 -17.52
CA ALA A 16 -7.15 -42.93 -18.05
C ALA A 16 -8.46 -42.14 -18.15
N CYS A 17 -8.89 -41.55 -17.04
CA CYS A 17 -9.81 -40.45 -17.04
C CYS A 17 -9.03 -39.22 -17.53
N SER A 18 -9.00 -39.10 -18.85
CA SER A 18 -9.01 -37.82 -19.55
C SER A 18 -10.20 -37.02 -19.03
N SER A 19 -9.97 -36.18 -18.02
CA SER A 19 -10.84 -35.05 -17.74
C SER A 19 -10.05 -33.79 -18.06
N SER A 20 -10.55 -33.08 -19.08
CA SER A 20 -10.17 -31.73 -19.44
C SER A 20 -9.93 -30.84 -18.21
N ASP A 21 -8.71 -30.33 -18.08
CA ASP A 21 -8.34 -29.29 -17.11
C ASP A 21 -8.92 -27.94 -17.57
N ASP A 22 -10.25 -27.81 -17.52
CA ASP A 22 -10.96 -26.54 -17.59
C ASP A 22 -11.35 -26.10 -16.18
N ASN A 23 -11.04 -24.83 -15.86
CA ASN A 23 -11.29 -24.07 -14.63
C ASN A 23 -10.32 -24.29 -13.46
N SER A 24 -9.08 -23.82 -13.61
CA SER A 24 -8.29 -23.38 -12.45
C SER A 24 -8.84 -22.06 -11.89
N SER A 25 -9.97 -22.10 -11.19
CA SER A 25 -10.30 -21.07 -10.20
C SER A 25 -9.36 -21.23 -9.00
N SER A 26 -8.05 -21.04 -9.21
CA SER A 26 -7.09 -21.12 -8.11
C SER A 26 -7.45 -20.03 -7.11
N VAL A 27 -7.93 -20.45 -5.95
CA VAL A 27 -8.33 -19.59 -4.84
C VAL A 27 -7.20 -18.60 -4.56
N ASP A 28 -7.52 -17.33 -4.36
CA ASP A 28 -6.53 -16.30 -4.03
C ASP A 28 -5.81 -16.68 -2.72
N PRO A 29 -4.51 -16.99 -2.74
CA PRO A 29 -3.82 -17.54 -1.58
C PRO A 29 -3.66 -16.54 -0.43
N ILE A 30 -3.83 -15.23 -0.68
CA ILE A 30 -3.77 -14.19 0.34
C ILE A 30 -5.19 -13.85 0.79
N PHE A 31 -6.09 -13.53 -0.15
CA PHE A 31 -7.43 -13.05 0.20
C PHE A 31 -8.33 -14.14 0.78
N SER A 32 -8.06 -15.41 0.50
CA SER A 32 -8.79 -16.53 1.13
C SER A 32 -8.41 -16.77 2.59
N GLN A 33 -7.31 -16.19 3.06
CA GLN A 33 -6.87 -16.39 4.44
C GLN A 33 -7.69 -15.51 5.40
N PRO A 34 -7.84 -15.93 6.66
CA PRO A 34 -8.51 -15.15 7.68
C PRO A 34 -7.88 -13.75 7.79
N TYR A 35 -8.76 -12.74 7.86
CA TYR A 35 -8.39 -11.39 8.20
C TYR A 35 -8.38 -11.23 9.72
N THR A 36 -7.30 -10.66 10.23
CA THR A 36 -7.16 -10.29 11.64
C THR A 36 -7.13 -8.78 11.73
N GLU A 37 -8.12 -8.20 12.40
CA GLU A 37 -8.19 -6.77 12.65
C GLU A 37 -7.00 -6.30 13.49
N LEU A 38 -6.45 -5.13 13.18
CA LEU A 38 -5.44 -4.49 14.03
C LEU A 38 -6.08 -4.13 15.38
N ALA A 39 -5.62 -4.74 16.47
CA ALA A 39 -6.21 -4.48 17.79
C ALA A 39 -5.56 -3.27 18.48
N ASN A 40 -4.27 -3.03 18.24
CA ASN A 40 -3.54 -1.87 18.74
C ASN A 40 -2.51 -1.34 17.73
N LEU A 41 -2.15 -0.05 17.84
CA LEU A 41 -1.15 0.55 16.97
C LEU A 41 0.27 0.00 17.24
N ASP A 42 0.53 -0.56 18.42
CA ASP A 42 1.85 -1.12 18.74
C ASP A 42 2.20 -2.36 17.92
N GLU A 43 1.20 -3.10 17.41
CA GLU A 43 1.36 -4.21 16.46
C GLU A 43 2.02 -3.77 15.13
N LEU A 44 1.90 -2.49 14.75
CA LEU A 44 2.57 -1.96 13.57
C LEU A 44 4.02 -1.61 13.90
N VAL A 45 4.93 -2.47 13.47
CA VAL A 45 6.36 -2.25 13.66
C VAL A 45 6.84 -1.06 12.81
N SER A 46 7.57 -0.14 13.45
CA SER A 46 8.19 1.02 12.79
C SER A 46 9.17 0.59 11.69
N GLY A 47 9.28 1.41 10.65
CA GLY A 47 10.21 1.17 9.54
C GLY A 47 9.51 0.86 8.23
N LYS A 48 10.25 0.23 7.32
CA LYS A 48 9.83 0.00 5.93
C LYS A 48 9.07 -1.31 5.77
N TRP A 49 8.00 -1.26 4.99
CA TRP A 49 7.22 -2.41 4.56
C TRP A 49 7.15 -2.39 3.03
N ALA A 50 7.63 -3.45 2.40
CA ALA A 50 7.62 -3.61 0.95
C ALA A 50 6.22 -3.86 0.43
N TYR A 51 5.84 -3.19 -0.65
CA TYR A 51 4.56 -3.45 -1.32
C TYR A 51 4.55 -4.85 -1.96
N VAL A 52 3.42 -5.55 -1.82
CA VAL A 52 3.23 -6.92 -2.33
C VAL A 52 2.18 -6.97 -3.44
N GLY A 53 1.22 -6.04 -3.39
CA GLY A 53 0.11 -6.01 -4.32
C GLY A 53 -1.12 -5.38 -3.71
N ASN A 54 -2.19 -5.39 -4.48
CA ASN A 54 -3.46 -4.84 -4.07
C ASN A 54 -4.62 -5.77 -4.45
N LYS A 55 -5.73 -5.62 -3.72
CA LYS A 55 -7.00 -6.30 -3.99
C LYS A 55 -7.99 -5.26 -4.50
N ILE A 56 -8.42 -5.41 -5.74
CA ILE A 56 -9.43 -4.57 -6.40
C ILE A 56 -10.58 -5.48 -6.85
N GLY A 57 -11.79 -5.27 -6.30
CA GLY A 57 -12.97 -6.07 -6.62
C GLY A 57 -12.70 -7.58 -6.48
N ASP A 58 -13.06 -8.37 -7.49
CA ASP A 58 -12.90 -9.83 -7.47
C ASP A 58 -11.52 -10.32 -7.95
N ARG A 59 -10.62 -9.41 -8.37
CA ARG A 59 -9.27 -9.78 -8.84
C ARG A 59 -8.45 -10.39 -7.72
N LYS A 60 -7.55 -11.33 -8.04
CA LYS A 60 -6.61 -11.87 -7.04
C LYS A 60 -5.66 -10.78 -6.56
N VAL A 61 -5.20 -10.87 -5.31
CA VAL A 61 -4.12 -10.05 -4.80
C VAL A 61 -2.91 -10.25 -5.70
N GLY A 62 -2.42 -9.14 -6.22
CA GLY A 62 -1.27 -9.12 -7.09
C GLY A 62 -0.90 -7.69 -7.41
N LEU A 63 0.18 -7.52 -8.14
CA LEU A 63 0.45 -6.23 -8.78
C LEU A 63 -0.66 -6.01 -9.81
N VAL A 64 -1.36 -4.86 -9.76
CA VAL A 64 -2.18 -4.43 -10.91
C VAL A 64 -1.33 -4.57 -12.16
N GLU A 65 -1.92 -4.99 -13.28
CA GLU A 65 -1.31 -5.21 -14.60
C GLU A 65 -0.51 -4.02 -15.19
N GLU A 66 -0.25 -2.97 -14.41
CA GLU A 66 0.91 -2.12 -14.59
C GLU A 66 2.18 -2.97 -14.42
N THR A 67 2.61 -3.52 -15.56
CA THR A 67 3.86 -4.23 -15.87
C THR A 67 5.15 -3.43 -15.58
N ASN A 68 5.14 -2.50 -14.63
CA ASN A 68 6.31 -1.74 -14.28
C ASN A 68 6.99 -2.34 -13.06
N GLU A 69 8.22 -2.80 -13.27
CA GLU A 69 9.20 -3.13 -12.23
C GLU A 69 9.29 -2.05 -11.13
N CYS A 70 8.83 -0.82 -11.41
CA CYS A 70 8.71 0.27 -10.47
C CYS A 70 7.83 -0.04 -9.26
N LYS A 71 6.72 -0.78 -9.41
CA LYS A 71 5.88 -1.13 -8.25
C LYS A 71 6.59 -2.05 -7.26
N LYS A 72 7.65 -2.77 -7.67
CA LYS A 72 8.52 -3.52 -6.73
C LYS A 72 9.37 -2.60 -5.85
N LYS A 73 9.49 -1.31 -6.21
CA LYS A 73 10.16 -0.28 -5.42
C LYS A 73 9.20 0.44 -4.47
N ASP A 74 7.91 0.15 -4.53
CA ASP A 74 6.92 0.75 -3.65
C ASP A 74 7.11 0.26 -2.21
N TYR A 75 6.97 1.17 -1.25
CA TYR A 75 7.03 0.82 0.17
C TYR A 75 6.23 1.78 1.03
N LEU A 76 5.68 1.23 2.11
CA LEU A 76 5.10 1.98 3.21
C LEU A 76 6.18 2.22 4.28
N VAL A 77 6.15 3.38 4.93
CA VAL A 77 6.93 3.63 6.15
C VAL A 77 5.97 3.88 7.29
N VAL A 78 6.16 3.15 8.39
CA VAL A 78 5.51 3.39 9.67
C VAL A 78 6.44 4.27 10.50
N HIS A 79 6.01 5.50 10.78
CA HIS A 79 6.77 6.47 11.57
C HIS A 79 6.32 6.43 13.03
N ARG A 80 7.25 6.64 13.96
CA ARG A 80 6.98 6.75 15.40
C ARG A 80 7.71 7.99 15.94
N THR A 81 7.03 8.78 16.75
CA THR A 81 7.66 9.94 17.40
C THR A 81 8.46 9.48 18.62
N GLY A 82 9.67 10.02 18.82
CA GLY A 82 10.65 9.52 19.80
C GLY A 82 10.27 9.58 21.29
N THR A 83 9.08 10.05 21.67
CA THR A 83 8.65 10.17 23.07
C THR A 83 7.28 9.56 23.38
N SER A 84 6.55 9.03 22.39
CA SER A 84 5.30 8.31 22.59
C SER A 84 5.34 6.99 21.82
N MET A 85 4.87 5.90 22.43
CA MET A 85 4.74 4.61 21.73
C MET A 85 3.69 4.65 20.60
N ALA A 86 3.00 5.78 20.42
CA ALA A 86 2.01 5.98 19.37
C ALA A 86 2.65 6.18 17.99
N ILE A 87 2.06 5.57 16.98
CA ILE A 87 2.37 5.86 15.58
C ILE A 87 1.87 7.28 15.26
N ASP A 88 2.70 8.09 14.62
CA ASP A 88 2.36 9.47 14.24
C ASP A 88 1.86 9.57 12.80
N SER A 89 2.40 8.75 11.90
CA SER A 89 2.04 8.77 10.48
C SER A 89 2.46 7.50 9.72
N LEU A 90 1.77 7.27 8.60
CA LEU A 90 2.19 6.33 7.56
C LEU A 90 2.52 7.12 6.30
N SER A 91 3.61 6.80 5.62
CA SER A 91 3.90 7.38 4.30
C SER A 91 4.04 6.30 3.24
N TYR A 92 3.30 6.41 2.15
CA TYR A 92 3.41 5.48 1.02
C TYR A 92 4.22 6.11 -0.11
N ASN A 93 5.30 5.44 -0.49
CA ASN A 93 6.17 5.81 -1.58
C ASN A 93 5.77 4.98 -2.79
N ASN A 94 5.05 5.61 -3.71
CA ASN A 94 4.50 5.00 -4.91
C ASN A 94 5.33 5.43 -6.13
N TYR A 95 5.80 4.46 -6.92
CA TYR A 95 6.65 4.67 -8.08
C TYR A 95 5.95 4.28 -9.38
N GLY A 96 6.06 5.17 -10.37
CA GLY A 96 5.61 4.95 -11.74
C GLY A 96 6.79 5.02 -12.71
N MET A 97 6.63 4.41 -13.87
CA MET A 97 7.60 4.53 -14.96
C MET A 97 7.43 5.85 -15.67
N ARG A 98 8.53 6.54 -15.91
CA ARG A 98 8.60 7.69 -16.81
C ARG A 98 9.71 7.48 -17.83
N VAL A 99 9.54 8.08 -19.00
CA VAL A 99 10.57 8.11 -20.04
C VAL A 99 11.36 9.41 -19.86
N ASN A 100 12.66 9.30 -19.60
CA ASN A 100 13.58 10.43 -19.52
C ASN A 100 14.76 10.16 -20.46
N ASN A 101 15.02 11.04 -21.42
CA ASN A 101 16.08 10.86 -22.42
C ASN A 101 16.08 9.48 -23.12
N ASN A 102 14.90 8.97 -23.51
CA ASN A 102 14.68 7.64 -24.07
C ASN A 102 14.95 6.45 -23.13
N GLU A 103 15.25 6.69 -21.85
CA GLU A 103 15.41 5.64 -20.84
C GLU A 103 14.15 5.52 -19.97
N ARG A 104 13.80 4.28 -19.65
CA ARG A 104 12.69 3.95 -18.74
C ARG A 104 13.20 4.01 -17.30
N VAL A 105 12.75 5.01 -16.54
CA VAL A 105 13.17 5.24 -15.15
C VAL A 105 11.98 5.20 -14.21
N CYS A 106 12.13 4.48 -13.10
CA CYS A 106 11.16 4.50 -12.02
C CYS A 106 11.31 5.76 -11.18
N THR A 107 10.26 6.56 -11.15
CA THR A 107 10.23 7.83 -10.42
C THR A 107 9.04 7.85 -9.49
N SER A 108 9.14 8.61 -8.39
CA SER A 108 8.00 8.79 -7.50
C SER A 108 6.82 9.39 -8.29
N VAL A 109 5.63 8.83 -8.12
CA VAL A 109 4.40 9.36 -8.71
C VAL A 109 4.13 10.76 -8.17
N PHE A 110 4.39 10.96 -6.88
CA PHE A 110 4.18 12.20 -6.16
C PHE A 110 5.49 12.95 -5.93
N GLU A 111 5.46 14.28 -5.88
CA GLU A 111 6.61 15.11 -5.51
C GLU A 111 7.12 14.76 -4.09
N PHE A 112 6.18 14.57 -3.16
CA PHE A 112 6.41 14.03 -1.83
C PHE A 112 5.52 12.81 -1.62
N PRO A 113 5.95 11.81 -0.81
CA PRO A 113 5.10 10.68 -0.48
C PRO A 113 3.75 11.14 0.07
N ARG A 114 2.67 10.44 -0.29
CA ARG A 114 1.36 10.68 0.34
C ARG A 114 1.41 10.16 1.77
N ILE A 115 0.92 10.97 2.70
CA ILE A 115 1.05 10.69 4.13
C ILE A 115 -0.33 10.60 4.76
N SER A 116 -0.54 9.52 5.51
CA SER A 116 -1.63 9.36 6.47
C SER A 116 -1.17 9.91 7.82
N ARG A 117 -1.89 10.91 8.34
CA ARG A 117 -1.56 11.64 9.58
C ARG A 117 -2.67 11.48 10.59
N ASN A 118 -2.39 11.89 11.84
CA ASN A 118 -3.35 11.90 12.95
C ASN A 118 -3.95 10.51 13.20
N LEU A 119 -3.10 9.48 13.12
CA LEU A 119 -3.53 8.10 13.21
C LEU A 119 -4.14 7.80 14.59
N LYS A 120 -5.35 7.23 14.59
CA LYS A 120 -6.01 6.78 15.81
C LYS A 120 -6.88 5.56 15.51
N LEU A 121 -6.64 4.45 16.20
CA LEU A 121 -7.60 3.34 16.17
C LEU A 121 -8.87 3.78 16.90
N THR A 122 -9.99 3.84 16.17
CA THR A 122 -11.30 4.14 16.74
C THR A 122 -11.97 2.89 17.31
N SER A 123 -11.63 1.73 16.75
CA SER A 123 -11.97 0.39 17.20
C SER A 123 -11.01 -0.60 16.53
N SER A 124 -11.05 -1.88 16.93
CA SER A 124 -10.29 -2.92 16.21
C SER A 124 -10.56 -2.84 14.72
N GLY A 125 -9.48 -2.90 13.94
CA GLY A 125 -9.53 -2.88 12.49
C GLY A 125 -9.89 -1.54 11.84
N ASN A 126 -10.22 -0.49 12.60
CA ASN A 126 -10.68 0.79 12.08
C ASN A 126 -9.74 1.92 12.52
N LEU A 127 -8.98 2.44 11.55
CA LEU A 127 -7.99 3.48 11.75
C LEU A 127 -8.50 4.80 11.19
N TYR A 128 -8.76 5.77 12.07
CA TYR A 128 -8.93 7.14 11.64
C TYR A 128 -7.62 7.68 11.08
N ALA A 129 -7.72 8.35 9.93
CA ALA A 129 -6.60 8.88 9.17
C ALA A 129 -7.00 10.14 8.39
N LEU A 130 -6.12 11.14 8.44
CA LEU A 130 -6.15 12.30 7.54
C LEU A 130 -5.06 12.13 6.47
N ILE A 131 -5.46 11.87 5.24
CA ILE A 131 -4.53 11.61 4.14
C ILE A 131 -4.36 12.84 3.27
N THR A 132 -3.12 13.31 3.13
CA THR A 132 -2.81 14.46 2.28
C THR A 132 -1.48 14.31 1.59
N ASP A 133 -1.31 15.07 0.51
CA ASP A 133 0.00 15.33 -0.10
C ASP A 133 0.65 16.54 0.58
N ASP A 134 1.95 16.70 0.34
CA ASP A 134 2.69 17.94 0.58
C ASP A 134 3.18 18.50 -0.76
N VAL A 135 3.48 19.80 -0.80
CA VAL A 135 3.99 20.53 -1.97
C VAL A 135 5.03 21.57 -1.53
N MET A 136 5.95 21.95 -2.42
CA MET A 136 6.79 23.12 -2.21
C MET A 136 6.04 24.39 -2.63
N GLU A 137 5.84 25.32 -1.69
CA GLU A 137 5.24 26.63 -1.98
C GLU A 137 6.24 27.76 -1.77
N PRO A 138 6.26 28.77 -2.66
CA PRO A 138 7.04 29.98 -2.43
C PRO A 138 6.40 30.81 -1.31
N VAL A 139 7.20 31.18 -0.32
CA VAL A 139 6.88 32.18 0.70
C VAL A 139 7.83 33.35 0.52
N LEU A 140 7.27 34.55 0.44
CA LEU A 140 8.03 35.77 0.34
C LEU A 140 8.60 36.13 1.70
N VAL A 141 9.92 36.29 1.77
CA VAL A 141 10.65 36.75 2.95
C VAL A 141 11.54 37.94 2.59
N PRO A 142 11.86 38.84 3.55
CA PRO A 142 12.80 39.92 3.29
C PRO A 142 14.15 39.41 2.78
N ASP A 143 14.70 40.05 1.75
CA ASP A 143 16.04 39.77 1.24
C ASP A 143 17.11 40.54 2.05
N GLY A 144 17.24 40.18 3.32
CA GLY A 144 18.10 40.89 4.27
C GLY A 144 17.65 42.34 4.45
N ASP A 145 18.60 43.27 4.44
CA ASP A 145 18.37 44.71 4.65
C ASP A 145 18.07 45.48 3.35
N LYS A 146 17.86 44.79 2.22
CA LYS A 146 17.59 45.46 0.95
C LYS A 146 16.19 46.06 0.95
N VAL A 147 16.11 47.33 0.53
CA VAL A 147 14.86 48.06 0.39
C VAL A 147 14.68 48.61 -1.03
N ASP A 148 13.44 48.78 -1.47
CA ASP A 148 13.09 49.42 -2.72
C ASP A 148 13.27 50.95 -2.65
N LYS A 149 12.91 51.66 -3.72
CA LYS A 149 13.05 53.11 -3.82
C LYS A 149 12.20 53.88 -2.80
N ASP A 150 11.18 53.23 -2.24
CA ASP A 150 10.26 53.79 -1.24
C ASP A 150 10.65 53.36 0.20
N GLY A 151 11.78 52.66 0.36
CA GLY A 151 12.25 52.18 1.65
C GLY A 151 11.55 50.91 2.14
N LYS A 152 10.76 50.21 1.31
CA LYS A 152 10.11 48.95 1.69
C LYS A 152 11.03 47.76 1.46
N PRO A 153 11.03 46.73 2.33
CA PRO A 153 11.87 45.55 2.14
C PRO A 153 11.64 44.87 0.79
N ILE A 154 12.72 44.57 0.07
CA ILE A 154 12.66 43.74 -1.12
C ILE A 154 12.41 42.30 -0.68
N MET A 155 11.34 41.70 -1.21
CA MET A 155 10.96 40.34 -0.88
C MET A 155 11.57 39.36 -1.88
N LYS A 156 12.10 38.23 -1.39
CA LYS A 156 12.54 37.10 -2.22
C LYS A 156 11.72 35.84 -1.90
N PRO A 157 11.48 34.96 -2.88
CA PRO A 157 10.84 33.68 -2.62
C PRO A 157 11.82 32.72 -1.94
N ILE A 158 11.37 32.08 -0.86
CA ILE A 158 11.93 30.83 -0.36
C ILE A 158 10.89 29.73 -0.52
N PHE A 159 11.30 28.52 -0.88
CA PHE A 159 10.37 27.41 -1.02
C PHE A 159 10.28 26.64 0.29
N VAL A 160 9.07 26.52 0.83
CA VAL A 160 8.78 25.75 2.05
C VAL A 160 7.82 24.62 1.75
N ARG A 161 8.01 23.47 2.39
CA ARG A 161 7.11 22.34 2.29
C ARG A 161 5.83 22.65 3.07
N LYS A 162 4.69 22.63 2.39
CA LYS A 162 3.37 22.77 3.02
C LYS A 162 2.45 21.62 2.67
N ARG A 163 1.47 21.40 3.55
CA ARG A 163 0.37 20.47 3.31
C ARG A 163 -0.49 20.98 2.16
N LYS A 164 -0.72 20.13 1.15
CA LYS A 164 -1.68 20.42 0.09
C LYS A 164 -3.11 20.27 0.63
N SER A 165 -3.96 21.24 0.33
CA SER A 165 -5.39 21.23 0.66
C SER A 165 -6.21 21.20 -0.63
N PRO A 166 -7.35 20.48 -0.71
CA PRO A 166 -7.97 19.67 0.34
C PRO A 166 -7.27 18.32 0.59
N ALA A 167 -7.64 17.65 1.67
CA ALA A 167 -7.21 16.27 1.95
C ALA A 167 -7.85 15.28 0.94
N HIS A 168 -7.15 14.18 0.67
CA HIS A 168 -7.67 13.07 -0.15
C HIS A 168 -8.66 12.21 0.61
N HIS A 169 -8.48 12.11 1.93
CA HIS A 169 -9.34 11.36 2.83
C HIS A 169 -9.29 11.96 4.23
N ASP A 170 -10.43 11.99 4.89
CA ASP A 170 -10.59 12.35 6.30
C ASP A 170 -11.64 11.41 6.90
N GLY A 171 -11.18 10.36 7.58
CA GLY A 171 -12.09 9.37 8.13
C GLY A 171 -11.42 8.04 8.45
N ASN A 172 -12.25 7.04 8.74
CA ASN A 172 -11.78 5.70 9.08
C ASN A 172 -11.37 4.91 7.84
N LEU A 173 -10.38 4.05 8.03
CA LEU A 173 -9.85 3.10 7.06
C LEU A 173 -9.82 1.72 7.70
N GLU A 174 -10.09 0.68 6.92
CA GLU A 174 -9.82 -0.68 7.37
C GLU A 174 -8.31 -0.97 7.40
N ILE A 175 -7.82 -1.53 8.51
CA ILE A 175 -6.43 -1.94 8.66
C ILE A 175 -6.30 -3.22 9.50
N GLY A 176 -5.40 -4.11 9.10
CA GLY A 176 -5.12 -5.32 9.85
C GLY A 176 -4.12 -6.20 9.14
N PHE A 177 -4.14 -7.49 9.46
CA PHE A 177 -3.26 -8.48 8.87
C PHE A 177 -4.06 -9.56 8.16
N GLN A 178 -3.56 -10.00 7.01
CA GLN A 178 -4.14 -11.11 6.27
C GLN A 178 -3.01 -11.90 5.61
N ALA A 179 -2.99 -13.21 5.83
CA ALA A 179 -1.89 -14.10 5.40
C ALA A 179 -0.48 -13.62 5.82
N GLY A 180 -0.36 -12.93 6.96
CA GLY A 180 0.91 -12.36 7.45
C GLY A 180 1.35 -11.05 6.80
N TYR A 181 0.54 -10.48 5.91
CA TYR A 181 0.77 -9.16 5.30
C TYR A 181 -0.05 -8.10 6.01
N LEU A 182 0.52 -6.89 6.15
CA LEU A 182 -0.24 -5.71 6.53
C LEU A 182 -1.18 -5.34 5.40
N ARG A 183 -2.49 -5.33 5.68
CA ARG A 183 -3.55 -4.89 4.78
C ARG A 183 -4.02 -3.50 5.21
N VAL A 184 -4.03 -2.55 4.29
CA VAL A 184 -4.54 -1.19 4.52
C VAL A 184 -5.53 -0.84 3.42
N GLU A 185 -6.69 -0.30 3.78
CA GLU A 185 -7.60 0.29 2.80
C GLU A 185 -6.94 1.44 2.04
N ASP A 186 -7.04 1.41 0.72
CA ASP A 186 -6.20 2.22 -0.15
C ASP A 186 -6.75 3.62 -0.45
N TYR A 187 -6.36 4.61 0.32
CA TYR A 187 -6.48 6.02 -0.07
C TYR A 187 -5.10 6.68 -0.26
N LEU A 188 -4.05 5.85 -0.25
CA LEU A 188 -2.66 6.26 -0.28
C LEU A 188 -2.07 6.22 -1.69
N SER A 189 -2.55 5.33 -2.56
CA SER A 189 -2.09 5.21 -3.93
C SER A 189 -2.68 6.27 -4.85
N ASP A 190 -2.20 6.32 -6.09
CA ASP A 190 -2.75 7.12 -7.18
C ASP A 190 -3.93 6.43 -7.89
N TYR A 191 -4.45 5.32 -7.35
CA TYR A 191 -5.56 4.59 -7.94
C TYR A 191 -6.87 5.40 -7.89
N SER A 192 -7.52 5.51 -9.05
CA SER A 192 -8.84 6.12 -9.18
C SER A 192 -9.93 5.10 -8.85
N ARG A 193 -10.53 5.21 -7.67
CA ARG A 193 -11.58 4.30 -7.19
C ARG A 193 -12.89 4.46 -7.93
N LEU A 194 -13.59 3.35 -8.16
CA LEU A 194 -15.02 3.37 -8.49
C LEU A 194 -15.87 3.66 -7.23
N LYS A 195 -17.11 4.13 -7.44
CA LYS A 195 -18.02 4.45 -6.33
C LYS A 195 -18.27 3.19 -5.47
N ASN A 196 -18.07 3.31 -4.16
CA ASN A 196 -18.20 2.23 -3.17
C ASN A 196 -17.25 1.04 -3.37
N GLU A 197 -16.22 1.17 -4.21
CA GLU A 197 -15.22 0.13 -4.38
C GLU A 197 -14.26 0.12 -3.18
N LYS A 198 -14.09 -1.06 -2.57
CA LYS A 198 -13.06 -1.28 -1.56
C LYS A 198 -11.80 -1.81 -2.23
N VAL A 199 -10.71 -1.08 -2.04
CA VAL A 199 -9.38 -1.44 -2.50
C VAL A 199 -8.45 -1.54 -1.31
N TYR A 200 -7.61 -2.56 -1.30
CA TYR A 200 -6.66 -2.79 -0.22
C TYR A 200 -5.25 -2.91 -0.77
N LEU A 201 -4.30 -2.24 -0.13
CA LEU A 201 -2.86 -2.42 -0.32
C LEU A 201 -2.34 -3.46 0.66
N TYR A 202 -1.43 -4.32 0.19
CA TYR A 202 -0.76 -5.34 0.99
C TYR A 202 0.73 -5.05 1.07
N PHE A 203 1.26 -5.14 2.29
CA PHE A 203 2.68 -4.89 2.55
C PHE A 203 3.29 -6.01 3.39
N LYS A 204 4.55 -6.34 3.07
CA LYS A 204 5.39 -7.26 3.83
C LYS A 204 6.44 -6.47 4.59
N LYS A 205 6.60 -6.76 5.88
CA LYS A 205 7.69 -6.17 6.67
C LYS A 205 9.05 -6.51 6.06
N MET A 206 9.93 -5.52 5.96
CA MET A 206 11.33 -5.68 5.52
C MET A 206 12.26 -5.97 6.69
#